data_AF-A0A538LZF5-F1
#
_entry.id   AF-A0A538LZF5-F1
#
_cell.length_a   1.000
_cell.length_b   1.000
_cell.length_c   1.000
_cell.angle_alpha   90.00
_cell.angle_beta   90.00
_cell.angle_gamma   90.00
#
_symmetry.space_group_name_H-M   'P 1'
#
loop_
_entity.id
_entity.type
_entity.pdbx_description
1 polymer ?
#
loop_
_entity_poly.entity_id
_entity_poly.type
_entity_poly.pdbx_seq_one_letter_code
_entity_poly.pdbx_strand_id
1 'polypeptide(L)' 'MNEAKLEQRDEGLTAVTEGWFVTNVRDGPWVQNEVLGAAAIFEGEDAPFAQLGYTLAVLQPGQSG' A
#
# COMPACT_ATOMS: atom_id res chain seq x y z
N MET A 1 6.08 13.12 -15.75
CA MET A 1 5.71 11.90 -15.00
C MET A 1 4.24 11.64 -15.30
N ASN A 2 3.92 10.43 -15.78
CA ASN A 2 2.53 10.10 -16.12
C ASN A 2 1.80 9.57 -14.88
N GLU A 3 0.47 9.60 -14.93
CA GLU A 3 -0.35 8.95 -13.91
C GLU A 3 -0.18 7.43 -14.03
N ALA A 4 0.05 6.76 -12.90
CA ALA A 4 0.15 5.33 -12.82
C ALA A 4 -1.24 4.70 -12.99
N LYS A 5 -1.29 3.53 -13.64
CA LYS A 5 -2.51 2.72 -13.69
C LYS A 5 -2.73 2.06 -12.35
N LEU A 6 -3.97 2.09 -11.87
CA LEU A 6 -4.40 1.40 -10.67
C LEU A 6 -5.26 0.18 -11.03
N GLU A 7 -5.01 -0.94 -10.37
CA GLU A 7 -5.78 -2.17 -10.54
C GLU A 7 -6.27 -2.68 -9.18
N GLN A 8 -7.49 -3.23 -9.16
CA GLN A 8 -8.02 -3.87 -7.97
C GLN A 8 -7.36 -5.24 -7.81
N ARG A 9 -6.69 -5.43 -6.68
CA ARG A 9 -6.14 -6.71 -6.23
C ARG A 9 -6.84 -7.21 -4.98
N ASP A 10 -6.45 -8.39 -4.52
CA ASP A 10 -6.99 -8.99 -3.30
C ASP A 10 -6.67 -8.14 -2.06
N GLU A 11 -5.49 -7.49 -2.05
CA GLU A 11 -5.06 -6.60 -0.98
C GLU A 11 -5.70 -5.21 -1.08
N GLY A 12 -6.05 -4.78 -2.29
CA GLY A 12 -6.62 -3.46 -2.56
C GLY A 12 -6.18 -2.84 -3.89
N LEU A 13 -6.49 -1.55 -4.07
CA LEU A 13 -6.18 -0.78 -5.26
C LEU A 13 -4.68 -0.47 -5.33
N THR A 14 -3.99 -1.08 -6.29
CA THR A 14 -2.53 -1.13 -6.38
C THR A 14 -2.04 -0.46 -7.66
N ALA A 15 -0.95 0.31 -7.58
CA ALA A 15 -0.29 0.87 -8.75
C ALA A 15 0.52 -0.22 -9.49
N VAL A 16 0.27 -0.36 -10.79
CA VAL A 16 0.88 -1.43 -11.62
C VAL A 16 1.80 -0.91 -12.72
N THR A 17 1.98 0.41 -12.79
CA THR A 17 2.94 1.07 -13.67
C THR A 17 3.64 2.19 -12.92
N GLU A 18 4.85 2.56 -13.35
CA GLU A 18 5.53 3.74 -12.82
C GLU A 18 4.71 5.02 -13.06
N GLY A 19 4.70 5.92 -12.08
CA GLY A 19 3.97 7.17 -12.17
C GLY A 19 3.52 7.72 -10.82
N TRP A 20 2.82 8.84 -10.85
CA TRP A 20 2.10 9.34 -9.69
C TRP A 20 0.69 8.73 -9.65
N PHE A 21 0.08 8.60 -8.47
CA PHE A 21 -1.32 8.19 -8.35
C PHE A 21 -1.97 8.90 -7.16
N VAL A 22 -3.29 8.98 -7.18
CA VAL A 22 -4.10 9.40 -6.04
C VAL A 22 -5.06 8.27 -5.73
N THR A 23 -5.12 7.86 -4.46
CA THR A 23 -6.05 6.83 -3.99
C THR A 23 -6.64 7.24 -2.66
N ASN A 24 -7.82 6.71 -2.34
CA ASN A 24 -8.30 6.78 -0.96
C ASN A 24 -7.56 5.72 -0.15
N VAL A 25 -7.03 6.10 1.00
CA VAL A 25 -6.33 5.20 1.92
C VAL A 25 -7.16 3.96 2.26
N ARG A 26 -8.49 4.09 2.37
CA ARG A 26 -9.38 2.96 2.67
C ARG A 26 -9.39 1.88 1.59
N ASP A 27 -9.09 2.25 0.34
CA ASP A 27 -9.15 1.38 -0.83
C ASP A 27 -7.75 0.87 -1.21
N GLY A 28 -6.69 1.32 -0.53
CA GLY A 28 -5.31 0.93 -0.79
C GLY A 28 -5.00 -0.54 -0.47
N PRO A 29 -3.79 -1.00 -0.79
CA PRO A 29 -3.37 -2.38 -0.60
C PRO A 29 -3.07 -2.67 0.87
N TRP A 30 -4.03 -3.25 1.59
CA TRP A 30 -3.93 -3.57 3.01
C TRP A 30 -3.55 -5.02 3.26
N VAL A 31 -2.59 -5.21 4.16
CA VAL A 31 -2.32 -6.49 4.81
C VAL A 31 -2.69 -6.41 6.28
N GLN A 32 -3.26 -7.49 6.81
CA GLN A 32 -3.69 -7.57 8.22
C GLN A 32 -2.89 -8.63 8.97
N ASN A 33 -2.48 -8.30 10.18
CA ASN A 33 -1.85 -9.21 11.10
C ASN A 33 -2.40 -9.00 12.52
N GLU A 34 -2.66 -10.09 13.23
CA GLU A 34 -3.24 -10.03 14.58
C GLU A 34 -2.30 -9.39 15.62
N VAL A 35 -0.98 -9.52 15.43
CA VAL A 35 0.05 -9.02 16.36
C VAL A 35 0.64 -7.69 15.90
N LEU A 36 0.90 -7.55 14.60
CA LEU A 36 1.59 -6.39 14.01
C LEU A 36 0.63 -5.29 13.52
N GLY A 37 -0.68 -5.49 13.64
CA GLY A 37 -1.69 -4.56 13.17
C GLY A 37 -1.93 -4.66 11.66
N ALA A 38 -2.48 -3.58 11.09
CA ALA A 38 -2.74 -3.47 9.66
C ALA A 38 -1.72 -2.54 9.00
N ALA A 39 -1.28 -2.88 7.81
CA ALA A 39 -0.33 -2.08 7.04
C ALA A 39 -0.84 -1.87 5.61
N ALA A 40 -0.81 -0.64 5.12
CA ALA A 40 -0.96 -0.33 3.71
C ALA A 40 0.42 -0.14 3.07
N ILE A 41 0.76 -0.98 2.10
CA ILE A 41 2.08 -0.99 1.44
C ILE A 41 1.88 -0.53 0.00
N PHE A 42 2.26 0.72 -0.29
CA PHE A 42 1.92 1.35 -1.56
C PHE A 42 2.82 0.94 -2.74
N GLU A 43 3.97 0.33 -2.45
CA GLU A 43 4.82 -0.25 -3.49
C GLU A 43 4.31 -1.65 -3.86
N GLY A 44 4.14 -1.88 -5.16
CA GLY A 44 3.78 -3.19 -5.71
C GLY A 44 4.94 -3.81 -6.49
N GLU A 45 4.88 -5.12 -6.72
CA GLU A 45 5.92 -5.84 -7.47
C GLU A 45 6.08 -5.31 -8.91
N ASP A 46 4.99 -4.88 -9.54
CA ASP A 46 4.98 -4.39 -10.93
C ASP A 46 5.50 -2.95 -11.08
N ALA A 47 5.48 -2.16 -10.00
CA ALA A 47 5.91 -0.76 -9.98
C ALA A 47 6.61 -0.42 -8.66
N PRO A 48 7.80 -0.97 -8.42
CA PRO A 48 8.50 -0.81 -7.14
C PRO A 48 9.06 0.60 -6.97
N PHE A 49 9.21 1.05 -5.72
CA PHE A 49 9.84 2.34 -5.41
C PHE A 49 11.35 2.14 -5.18
N ALA A 50 12.15 2.41 -6.21
CA ALA A 50 13.58 2.06 -6.23
C ALA A 50 14.46 2.66 -5.11
N GLN A 51 13.99 3.69 -4.40
CA GLN A 51 14.79 4.41 -3.40
C GLN A 51 14.19 4.37 -1.99
N LEU A 52 12.87 4.27 -1.84
CA LEU A 52 12.18 4.39 -0.56
C LEU A 52 10.82 3.71 -0.59
N GLY A 53 10.53 2.90 0.42
CA GLY A 53 9.20 2.35 0.68
C GLY A 53 8.41 3.22 1.66
N TYR A 54 7.10 3.33 1.44
CA TYR A 54 6.17 3.96 2.37
C TYR A 54 5.16 2.93 2.84
N THR A 55 4.98 2.83 4.15
CA THR A 55 3.97 1.99 4.78
C THR A 55 3.13 2.82 5.73
N LEU A 56 1.80 2.74 5.60
CA LEU A 56 0.88 3.28 6.60
C LEU A 56 0.48 2.15 7.55
N ALA A 57 0.92 2.21 8.80
CA ALA A 57 0.55 1.24 9.82
C ALA A 57 -0.60 1.76 10.70
N VAL A 58 -1.56 0.88 11.00
CA VAL A 58 -2.64 1.11 11.97
C VAL A 58 -2.52 0.05 13.05
N LEU A 59 -2.21 0.51 14.26
CA LEU A 59 -2.03 -0.34 15.45
C LEU A 59 -3.20 -0.15 16.41
N GLN A 60 -3.75 -1.26 16.89
CA GLN A 60 -4.63 -1.30 18.06
C GLN A 60 -3.81 -1.27 19.36
N PRO A 61 -4.44 -0.91 20.49
CA PRO A 61 -3.75 -0.97 21.79
C PRO A 61 -3.12 -2.34 22.04
N GLY A 62 -1.81 -2.35 22.36
CA GLY A 62 -1.05 -3.57 22.65
C GLY A 62 -0.38 -4.24 21.44
N GLN A 63 -0.63 -3.77 20.20
CA GLN A 63 0.11 -4.20 19.03
C GLN A 63 1.43 -3.44 18.90
N SER A 64 2.47 -4.13 18.44
CA SER A 64 3.78 -3.55 18.14
C SER A 64 4.02 -3.61 16.63
N GLY A 65 4.20 -2.45 16.01
CA GLY A 65 4.65 -2.30 14.63
C GLY A 65 6.17 -2.34 14.49
#